data_AF-A0A7S1G3V8-F1
#
_entry.id   AF-A0A7S1G3V8-F1
#
_cell.length_a   1.000
_cell.length_b   1.000
_cell.length_c   1.000
_cell.angle_alpha   90.00
_cell.angle_beta   90.00
_cell.angle_gamma   90.00
#
_symmetry.space_group_name_H-M   'P 1'
#
loop_
_entity.id
_entity.type
_entity.pdbx_description
1 polymer ?
#
loop_
_entity_poly.entity_id
_entity_poly.type
_entity_poly.pdbx_seq_one_letter_code
_entity_poly.pdbx_strand_id
1 'polypeptide(L)'
;DAGVLRAGTFGGALRIGGGVGLFGGGVTAVQGGAFAAVVAGGAVSVSNGGGGTLTLATGAFSGLRCSDTLSLGDVAAVQPRAFDNATAEGLDMHAAGNAVGALPTGAFAGLTLSADPIWGGGDFDLRNAGVAGAEE
;
A
#
# COMPACT_ATOMS: atom_id res chain seq x y z
N ASP A 1 6.96 -20.45 7.26
CA ASP A 1 6.78 -19.23 8.07
C ASP A 1 6.22 -18.12 7.22
N ALA A 2 5.18 -17.45 7.72
CA ALA A 2 4.61 -16.28 7.07
C ALA A 2 5.47 -15.04 7.39
N GLY A 3 5.81 -14.25 6.37
CA GLY A 3 6.62 -13.04 6.49
C GLY A 3 5.81 -11.87 7.05
N VAL A 4 6.39 -11.13 7.99
CA VAL A 4 5.78 -9.93 8.58
C VAL A 4 6.75 -8.77 8.46
N LEU A 5 6.32 -7.68 7.81
CA LEU A 5 7.02 -6.41 7.86
C LEU A 5 6.66 -5.73 9.19
N ARG A 6 7.64 -5.63 10.08
CA ARG A 6 7.47 -5.04 11.41
C ARG A 6 7.71 -3.54 11.39
N ALA A 7 7.25 -2.85 12.42
CA ALA A 7 7.58 -1.44 12.63
C ALA A 7 9.09 -1.21 12.52
N GLY A 8 9.50 -0.18 11.77
CA GLY A 8 10.92 0.14 11.61
C GLY A 8 11.74 -0.85 10.78
N THR A 9 11.10 -1.74 9.99
CA THR A 9 11.81 -2.68 9.10
C THR A 9 12.86 -1.97 8.21
N PHE A 10 12.60 -0.72 7.82
CA PHE A 10 13.50 0.08 6.99
C PHE A 10 14.40 1.06 7.78
N GLY A 11 14.56 0.87 9.09
CA GLY A 11 15.56 1.57 9.91
C GLY A 11 15.29 3.05 10.19
N GLY A 12 14.10 3.56 9.87
CA GLY A 12 13.72 4.96 10.09
C GLY A 12 14.35 5.89 9.04
N ALA A 13 13.52 6.37 8.11
CA ALA A 13 13.89 7.31 7.06
C ALA A 13 14.78 6.76 5.92
N LEU A 14 14.50 5.53 5.47
CA LEU A 14 15.02 5.01 4.20
C LEU A 14 14.66 5.96 3.05
N ARG A 15 15.68 6.48 2.34
CA ARG A 15 15.53 7.31 1.15
C ARG A 15 16.14 6.58 -0.04
N ILE A 16 15.32 6.28 -1.05
CA ILE A 16 15.75 5.59 -2.26
C ILE A 16 15.30 6.42 -3.46
N GLY A 17 16.20 6.63 -4.44
CA GLY A 17 15.86 7.38 -5.66
C GLY A 17 14.98 6.61 -6.65
N GLY A 18 14.84 5.29 -6.48
CA GLY A 18 13.97 4.42 -7.25
C GLY A 18 12.86 3.78 -6.39
N GLY A 19 12.24 2.73 -6.94
CA GLY A 19 11.13 2.03 -6.29
C GLY A 19 11.53 1.00 -5.23
N VAL A 20 10.56 0.60 -4.42
CA VAL A 20 10.66 -0.48 -3.42
C VAL A 20 9.74 -1.62 -3.83
N GLY A 21 10.31 -2.77 -4.20
CA GLY A 21 9.55 -3.96 -4.59
C GLY A 21 9.64 -5.06 -3.54
N LEU A 22 8.51 -5.44 -2.97
CA LEU A 22 8.37 -6.59 -2.06
C LEU A 22 7.38 -7.58 -2.69
N PHE A 23 7.90 -8.44 -3.56
CA PHE A 23 7.12 -9.40 -4.33
C PHE A 23 7.49 -10.83 -3.96
N GLY A 24 6.50 -11.71 -3.79
CA GLY A 24 6.73 -13.16 -3.66
C GLY A 24 7.52 -13.60 -2.42
N GLY A 25 7.74 -12.70 -1.47
CA GLY A 25 8.53 -12.96 -0.25
C GLY A 25 7.73 -13.63 0.86
N GLY A 26 6.50 -14.08 0.59
CA GLY A 26 5.60 -14.63 1.62
C GLY A 26 5.18 -13.62 2.68
N VAL A 27 5.25 -12.31 2.39
CA VAL A 27 4.78 -11.26 3.30
C VAL A 27 3.27 -11.35 3.41
N THR A 28 2.75 -11.73 4.57
CA THR A 28 1.30 -11.83 4.83
C THR A 28 0.78 -10.69 5.70
N ALA A 29 1.66 -9.88 6.29
CA ALA A 29 1.24 -8.75 7.09
C ALA A 29 2.23 -7.58 7.06
N VAL A 30 1.68 -6.37 7.03
CA VAL A 30 2.40 -5.11 7.22
C VAL A 30 1.91 -4.49 8.52
N GLN A 31 2.78 -4.46 9.53
CA GLN A 31 2.47 -3.84 10.83
C GLN A 31 2.50 -2.32 10.75
N GLY A 32 1.82 -1.67 11.70
CA GLY A 32 1.87 -0.23 11.88
C GLY A 32 3.31 0.29 11.97
N GLY A 33 3.63 1.31 11.18
CA GLY A 33 4.95 1.91 11.11
C GLY A 33 6.00 1.08 10.36
N ALA A 34 5.62 0.04 9.61
CA ALA A 34 6.55 -0.72 8.79
C ALA A 34 7.25 0.17 7.76
N PHE A 35 6.51 1.06 7.10
CA PHE A 35 7.03 2.06 6.16
C PHE A 35 7.22 3.45 6.77
N ALA A 36 7.34 3.53 8.10
CA ALA A 36 7.52 4.81 8.79
C ALA A 36 8.69 5.62 8.21
N ALA A 37 8.36 6.82 7.71
CA ALA A 37 9.28 7.79 7.13
C ALA A 37 10.05 7.31 5.88
N VAL A 38 9.63 6.23 5.21
CA VAL A 38 10.21 5.82 3.93
C VAL A 38 9.94 6.91 2.88
N VAL A 39 10.96 7.25 2.09
CA VAL A 39 10.87 8.13 0.93
C VAL A 39 11.38 7.38 -0.30
N ALA A 40 10.49 7.06 -1.22
CA ALA A 40 10.80 6.39 -2.47
C ALA A 40 10.58 7.36 -3.64
N GLY A 41 11.61 7.53 -4.47
CA GLY A 41 11.55 8.33 -5.70
C GLY A 41 10.84 7.65 -6.86
N GLY A 42 10.45 6.38 -6.71
CA GLY A 42 9.63 5.65 -7.66
C GLY A 42 8.64 4.72 -6.94
N ALA A 43 7.97 3.85 -7.71
CA ALA A 43 6.87 3.03 -7.20
C ALA A 43 7.22 2.18 -5.98
N VAL A 44 6.26 2.07 -5.05
CA VAL A 44 6.31 1.13 -3.93
C VAL A 44 5.31 0.04 -4.21
N SER A 45 5.77 -1.21 -4.27
CA SER A 45 4.92 -2.35 -4.60
C SER A 45 5.04 -3.44 -3.55
N VAL A 46 3.89 -3.88 -3.02
CA VAL A 46 3.82 -4.95 -2.02
C VAL A 46 2.80 -5.99 -2.46
N SER A 47 3.27 -7.24 -2.65
CA SER A 47 2.43 -8.39 -2.98
C SER A 47 3.07 -9.67 -2.43
N ASN A 48 2.24 -10.62 -2.00
CA ASN A 48 2.71 -11.87 -1.43
C ASN A 48 2.97 -12.97 -2.47
N GLY A 49 2.70 -12.69 -3.76
CA GLY A 49 2.89 -13.64 -4.86
C GLY A 49 1.68 -14.56 -5.10
N GLY A 50 0.51 -14.22 -4.56
CA GLY A 50 -0.73 -14.97 -4.75
C GLY A 50 -1.43 -15.35 -3.44
N GLY A 51 -2.76 -15.27 -3.44
CA GLY A 51 -3.62 -15.96 -2.47
C GLY A 51 -4.38 -15.06 -1.50
N GLY A 52 -4.30 -13.73 -1.65
CA GLY A 52 -5.20 -12.82 -0.94
C GLY A 52 -5.11 -12.94 0.57
N THR A 53 -3.89 -12.94 1.13
CA THR A 53 -3.66 -13.07 2.58
C THR A 53 -2.98 -11.86 3.21
N LEU A 54 -2.55 -10.87 2.42
CA LEU A 54 -1.85 -9.70 2.91
C LEU A 54 -2.79 -8.82 3.75
N THR A 55 -2.43 -8.64 5.02
CA THR A 55 -3.17 -7.79 5.96
C THR A 55 -2.41 -6.49 6.21
N LEU A 56 -3.08 -5.35 6.05
CA LEU A 56 -2.53 -4.02 6.31
C LEU A 56 -3.06 -3.51 7.65
N ALA A 57 -2.18 -3.42 8.65
CA ALA A 57 -2.53 -2.90 9.96
C ALA A 57 -2.72 -1.37 9.95
N THR A 58 -3.35 -0.83 10.99
CA THR A 58 -3.40 0.62 11.22
C THR A 58 -1.99 1.20 11.20
N GLY A 59 -1.79 2.24 10.40
CA GLY A 59 -0.50 2.90 10.20
C GLY A 59 0.53 2.07 9.42
N ALA A 60 0.16 0.99 8.74
CA ALA A 60 1.09 0.15 7.96
C ALA A 60 2.04 0.96 7.06
N PHE A 61 1.46 1.93 6.35
CA PHE A 61 2.15 2.85 5.44
C PHE A 61 2.32 4.25 6.03
N SER A 62 2.21 4.40 7.35
CA SER A 62 2.19 5.72 7.96
C SER A 62 3.46 6.52 7.67
N GLY A 63 3.32 7.75 7.18
CA GLY A 63 4.44 8.63 6.85
C GLY A 63 5.25 8.21 5.62
N LEU A 64 4.81 7.21 4.85
CA LEU A 64 5.38 6.88 3.54
C LEU A 64 5.28 8.07 2.59
N ARG A 65 6.34 8.36 1.85
CA ARG A 65 6.32 9.27 0.70
C ARG A 65 6.80 8.54 -0.54
N CYS A 66 5.91 8.33 -1.49
CA CYS A 66 6.19 7.74 -2.80
C CYS A 66 5.99 8.82 -3.86
N SER A 67 6.96 9.01 -4.75
CA SER A 67 6.86 9.95 -5.88
C SER A 67 6.27 9.32 -7.14
N ASP A 68 5.55 8.21 -6.98
CA ASP A 68 4.92 7.44 -8.05
C ASP A 68 3.80 6.61 -7.40
N THR A 69 3.46 5.46 -7.96
CA THR A 69 2.36 4.59 -7.55
C THR A 69 2.70 3.73 -6.34
N LEU A 70 1.79 3.70 -5.35
CA LEU A 70 1.72 2.67 -4.32
C LEU A 70 0.86 1.52 -4.84
N SER A 71 1.48 0.43 -5.27
CA SER A 71 0.82 -0.76 -5.81
C SER A 71 0.70 -1.85 -4.74
N LEU A 72 -0.52 -2.36 -4.54
CA LEU A 72 -0.84 -3.36 -3.53
C LEU A 72 -1.54 -4.56 -4.17
N GLY A 73 -0.93 -5.73 -4.00
CA GLY A 73 -1.48 -7.01 -4.44
C GLY A 73 -1.71 -7.97 -3.27
N ASP A 74 -2.57 -8.95 -3.49
CA ASP A 74 -2.91 -10.00 -2.53
C ASP A 74 -3.47 -9.52 -1.18
N VAL A 75 -4.06 -8.33 -1.13
CA VAL A 75 -4.65 -7.71 0.05
C VAL A 75 -5.94 -8.41 0.44
N ALA A 76 -5.96 -8.97 1.64
CA ALA A 76 -7.11 -9.61 2.27
C ALA A 76 -7.91 -8.64 3.15
N ALA A 77 -7.21 -7.71 3.77
CA ALA A 77 -7.80 -6.82 4.76
C ALA A 77 -6.99 -5.52 4.90
N VAL A 78 -7.72 -4.42 5.04
CA VAL A 78 -7.17 -3.08 5.29
C VAL A 78 -7.80 -2.56 6.58
N GLN A 79 -7.00 -2.28 7.60
CA GLN A 79 -7.49 -1.64 8.83
C GLN A 79 -7.69 -0.13 8.64
N PRO A 80 -8.53 0.53 9.46
CA PRO A 80 -8.65 1.98 9.44
C PRO A 80 -7.30 2.67 9.60
N ARG A 81 -7.11 3.77 8.86
CA ARG A 81 -5.88 4.58 8.87
C ARG A 81 -4.61 3.77 8.55
N ALA A 82 -4.71 2.75 7.68
CA ALA A 82 -3.53 2.01 7.23
C ALA A 82 -2.48 2.92 6.54
N PHE A 83 -2.94 4.04 5.98
CA PHE A 83 -2.15 5.00 5.20
C PHE A 83 -1.99 6.37 5.89
N ASP A 84 -2.01 6.42 7.22
CA ASP A 84 -2.02 7.70 7.96
C ASP A 84 -0.80 8.59 7.64
N ASN A 85 -1.04 9.80 7.13
CA ASN A 85 0.00 10.72 6.65
C ASN A 85 0.88 10.14 5.53
N ALA A 86 0.36 9.21 4.71
CA ALA A 86 1.06 8.70 3.54
C ALA A 86 0.80 9.61 2.32
N THR A 87 1.81 9.77 1.47
CA THR A 87 1.69 10.46 0.18
C THR A 87 2.16 9.55 -0.95
N ALA A 88 1.38 9.46 -2.03
CA ALA A 88 1.75 8.76 -3.27
C ALA A 88 1.22 9.56 -4.46
N GLU A 89 1.72 9.32 -5.67
CA GLU A 89 1.08 9.87 -6.87
C GLU A 89 -0.11 9.04 -7.34
N GLY A 90 -0.12 7.75 -7.03
CA GLY A 90 -1.26 6.88 -7.30
C GLY A 90 -1.39 5.81 -6.22
N LEU A 91 -2.60 5.29 -6.06
CA LEU A 91 -2.88 4.05 -5.35
C LEU A 91 -3.46 3.05 -6.35
N ASP A 92 -2.75 1.94 -6.51
CA ASP A 92 -3.14 0.88 -7.43
C ASP A 92 -3.37 -0.42 -6.66
N MET A 93 -4.63 -0.88 -6.63
CA MET A 93 -5.01 -2.21 -6.13
C MET A 93 -5.42 -3.16 -7.28
N HIS A 94 -4.93 -2.93 -8.51
CA HIS A 94 -5.23 -3.78 -9.66
C HIS A 94 -4.48 -5.11 -9.64
N ALA A 95 -3.38 -5.21 -8.88
CA ALA A 95 -2.58 -6.42 -8.80
C ALA A 95 -3.46 -7.62 -8.36
N ALA A 96 -3.37 -8.71 -9.11
CA ALA A 96 -4.23 -9.88 -8.94
C ALA A 96 -4.16 -10.43 -7.50
N GLY A 97 -5.25 -11.10 -7.07
CA GLY A 97 -5.30 -11.80 -5.79
C GLY A 97 -5.80 -10.99 -4.60
N ASN A 98 -6.15 -9.72 -4.79
CA ASN A 98 -6.84 -8.93 -3.76
C ASN A 98 -8.24 -9.53 -3.47
N ALA A 99 -8.58 -9.61 -2.19
CA ALA A 99 -9.82 -10.21 -1.68
C ALA A 99 -10.33 -9.42 -0.46
N VAL A 100 -10.27 -8.09 -0.54
CA VAL A 100 -10.56 -7.19 0.60
C VAL A 100 -11.99 -7.38 1.13
N GLY A 101 -12.95 -7.70 0.26
CA GLY A 101 -14.35 -7.94 0.59
C GLY A 101 -15.09 -6.66 0.95
N ALA A 102 -14.72 -6.04 2.07
CA ALA A 102 -15.27 -4.77 2.53
C ALA A 102 -14.17 -3.87 3.10
N LEU A 103 -14.20 -2.59 2.73
CA LEU A 103 -13.33 -1.58 3.31
C LEU A 103 -13.98 -1.02 4.58
N PRO A 104 -13.30 -1.03 5.74
CA PRO A 104 -13.82 -0.35 6.90
C PRO A 104 -13.79 1.17 6.70
N THR A 105 -14.67 1.88 7.42
CA THR A 105 -14.65 3.34 7.45
C THR A 105 -13.27 3.87 7.77
N GLY A 106 -12.76 4.75 6.92
CA GLY A 106 -11.44 5.37 7.10
C GLY A 106 -10.26 4.46 6.76
N ALA A 107 -10.44 3.38 5.99
CA ALA A 107 -9.34 2.55 5.47
C ALA A 107 -8.20 3.39 4.86
N PHE A 108 -8.58 4.39 4.03
CA PHE A 108 -7.66 5.32 3.36
C PHE A 108 -7.52 6.69 4.06
N ALA A 109 -8.01 6.83 5.29
CA ALA A 109 -7.89 8.09 6.01
C ALA A 109 -6.41 8.46 6.21
N GLY A 110 -6.04 9.69 5.83
CA GLY A 110 -4.68 10.20 5.89
C GLY A 110 -3.82 9.93 4.64
N LEU A 111 -4.34 9.19 3.66
CA LEU A 111 -3.70 9.06 2.34
C LEU A 111 -3.91 10.34 1.54
N THR A 112 -2.84 10.91 1.01
CA THR A 112 -2.88 12.00 0.04
C THR A 112 -2.34 11.50 -1.29
N LEU A 113 -3.15 11.59 -2.34
CA LEU A 113 -2.69 11.36 -3.70
C LEU A 113 -2.33 12.69 -4.35
N SER A 114 -1.07 12.85 -4.74
CA SER A 114 -0.63 14.03 -5.49
C SER A 114 -0.84 13.80 -6.98
N ALA A 115 -1.53 14.72 -7.63
CA ALA A 115 -1.56 14.73 -9.08
C ALA A 115 -0.19 15.15 -9.62
N ASP A 116 0.47 14.28 -10.37
CA ASP A 116 1.55 14.72 -11.27
C ASP A 116 0.91 15.64 -12.32
N PRO A 117 1.30 16.93 -12.38
CA PRO A 117 0.73 17.89 -13.31
C PRO A 117 1.08 17.62 -14.78
N ILE A 118 2.05 16.75 -15.07
CA ILE A 118 2.54 16.40 -16.41
C ILE A 118 1.80 15.18 -16.96
N TRP A 119 1.58 14.15 -16.13
CA TRP A 119 1.00 12.87 -16.58
C TRP A 119 -0.43 12.61 -16.09
N GLY A 120 -0.99 13.50 -15.28
CA GLY A 120 -2.33 13.33 -14.72
C GLY A 120 -2.35 12.29 -13.60
N GLY A 121 -1.39 12.38 -12.67
CA GLY A 121 -1.37 11.54 -11.47
C GLY A 121 -2.60 11.74 -10.58
N GLY A 122 -2.67 11.01 -9.48
CA GLY A 122 -3.79 10.99 -8.55
C GLY A 122 -4.71 9.78 -8.76
N ASP A 123 -4.28 8.78 -9.52
CA ASP A 123 -5.12 7.62 -9.81
C ASP A 123 -5.41 6.82 -8.53
N PHE A 124 -6.67 6.48 -8.35
CA PHE A 124 -7.17 5.72 -7.21
C PHE A 124 -7.93 4.53 -7.77
N ASP A 125 -7.20 3.45 -8.04
CA ASP A 125 -7.75 2.26 -8.70
C ASP A 125 -8.03 1.14 -7.69
N LEU A 126 -9.31 0.83 -7.51
CA LEU A 126 -9.80 -0.28 -6.70
C LEU A 126 -10.47 -1.39 -7.51
N ARG A 127 -10.39 -1.38 -8.85
CA ARG A 127 -11.19 -2.26 -9.72
C ARG A 127 -10.97 -3.75 -9.47
N ASN A 128 -9.78 -4.14 -9.01
CA ASN A 128 -9.51 -5.53 -8.60
C ASN A 128 -9.34 -5.70 -7.09
N ALA A 129 -9.68 -4.73 -6.25
CA ALA A 129 -9.51 -4.83 -4.81
C ALA A 129 -10.43 -5.91 -4.17
N GLY A 130 -11.41 -6.42 -4.90
CA GLY A 130 -12.39 -7.39 -4.40
C GLY A 130 -13.35 -6.76 -3.38
N VAL A 131 -13.60 -5.46 -3.49
CA VAL A 131 -14.51 -4.71 -2.61
C VAL A 131 -15.92 -4.82 -3.16
N ALA A 132 -16.86 -5.33 -2.36
CA ALA A 132 -18.26 -5.42 -2.71
C ALA A 132 -18.83 -4.03 -3.01
N GLY A 133 -19.42 -3.84 -4.19
CA GLY A 133 -19.99 -2.56 -4.65
C GLY A 133 -18.99 -1.60 -5.30
N ALA A 134 -17.78 -2.05 -5.62
CA ALA A 134 -16.82 -1.31 -6.45
C ALA A 134 -16.95 -1.59 -7.97
N GLU A 135 -17.91 -2.43 -8.36
CA GLU A 135 -18.27 -2.64 -9.77
C GLU A 135 -19.33 -1.59 -10.17
N GLU A 136 -19.08 -0.90 -11.27
CA GLU A 136 -19.92 0.15 -11.87
C GLU A 136 -21.31 -0.37 -12.30
#